data_AF-A0A3N7CNT1-F1
#
_entry.id   AF-A0A3N7CNT1-F1
#
_cell.length_a   1.000
_cell.length_b   1.000
_cell.length_c   1.000
_cell.angle_alpha   90.00
_cell.angle_beta   90.00
_cell.angle_gamma   90.00
#
_symmetry.space_group_name_H-M   'P 1'
#
loop_
_entity.id
_entity.type
_entity.pdbx_description
1 polymer ?
#
loop_
_entity_poly.entity_id
_entity_poly.type
_entity_poly.pdbx_seq_one_letter_code
_entity_poly.pdbx_strand_id
1 'polypeptide(L)'
;MKDVDVGPYRGLEPDGDWPFFDSDCSISEDERAQIWPLSEAGSCAFWEAHVSAEPLERHPMLLPANHWLAPTIEGPNWLTQNRETPIRPDSSKVGAFLSNGFRTSQSERVYFVLMREHIYSAPMDLFVRYWPDFLLLGDENAFLYCPDSKVFARFGPNGQLSLGHVE
;
A
#
# COMPACT_ATOMS: atom_id res chain seq x y z
N MET A 1 33.12 -0.43 -9.12
CA MET A 1 32.27 -0.47 -7.90
C MET A 1 31.47 -1.75 -8.03
N LYS A 2 31.60 -2.70 -7.09
CA LYS A 2 30.73 -3.88 -7.10
C LYS A 2 29.40 -3.41 -6.52
N ASP A 3 28.34 -3.51 -7.32
CA ASP A 3 26.98 -3.41 -6.82
C ASP A 3 26.84 -4.44 -5.70
N VAL A 4 26.68 -3.95 -4.48
CA VAL A 4 26.27 -4.79 -3.37
C VAL A 4 24.83 -5.13 -3.70
N ASP A 5 24.56 -6.42 -3.90
CA ASP A 5 23.22 -6.97 -4.01
C ASP A 5 22.53 -6.80 -2.64
N VAL A 6 22.10 -5.57 -2.36
CA VAL A 6 21.08 -5.27 -1.37
C VAL A 6 19.82 -5.88 -1.95
N GLY A 7 19.31 -6.93 -1.31
CA GLY A 7 18.16 -7.69 -1.79
C GLY A 7 16.91 -6.82 -2.06
N PRO A 8 15.74 -7.44 -2.28
CA PRO A 8 14.56 -6.70 -2.76
C PRO A 8 14.02 -5.66 -1.77
N TYR A 9 14.56 -5.59 -0.55
CA TYR A 9 14.13 -4.68 0.51
C TYR A 9 15.25 -3.76 0.95
N ARG A 10 14.86 -2.55 1.38
CA ARG A 10 15.72 -1.62 2.13
C ARG A 10 15.25 -1.53 3.58
N GLY A 11 16.07 -0.92 4.43
CA GLY A 11 15.63 -0.52 5.77
C GLY A 11 14.64 0.65 5.70
N LEU A 12 13.79 0.79 6.71
CA LEU A 12 13.06 2.03 6.92
C LEU A 12 14.03 3.17 7.24
N GLU A 13 13.80 4.33 6.64
CA GLU A 13 14.64 5.52 6.77
C GLU A 13 13.81 6.66 7.37
N PRO A 14 14.23 7.29 8.48
CA PRO A 14 13.42 8.30 9.16
C PRO A 14 12.97 9.48 8.31
N ASP A 15 13.80 9.95 7.37
CA ASP A 15 13.48 11.12 6.55
C ASP A 15 12.50 10.77 5.40
N GLY A 16 12.74 9.63 4.73
CA GLY A 16 11.92 9.18 3.59
C GLY A 16 10.64 8.46 4.00
N ASP A 17 10.64 7.83 5.16
CA ASP A 17 9.52 7.07 5.73
C ASP A 17 8.99 7.74 7.00
N TRP A 18 9.12 9.07 7.07
CA TRP A 18 8.80 9.90 8.23
C TRP A 18 7.44 9.62 8.87
N PRO A 19 6.34 9.27 8.14
CA PRO A 19 5.07 8.99 8.80
C PRO A 19 5.17 7.84 9.82
N PHE A 20 6.05 6.87 9.61
CA PHE A 20 6.19 5.76 10.55
C PHE A 20 6.99 6.12 11.81
N PHE A 21 7.72 7.23 11.78
CA PHE A 21 8.56 7.73 12.87
C PHE A 21 8.00 8.98 13.56
N ASP A 22 6.94 9.58 13.00
CA ASP A 22 6.30 10.76 13.56
C ASP A 22 5.79 10.48 14.98
N SER A 23 6.00 11.41 15.91
CA SER A 23 5.55 11.27 17.30
C SER A 23 4.03 11.25 17.44
N ASP A 24 3.32 11.81 16.48
CA ASP A 24 1.86 11.76 16.40
C ASP A 24 1.38 10.40 15.84
N CYS A 25 2.29 9.60 15.25
CA CYS A 25 2.01 8.23 14.82
C CYS A 25 2.26 7.23 15.95
N SER A 26 1.28 6.37 16.21
CA SER A 26 1.32 5.38 17.30
C SER A 26 1.86 4.01 16.84
N ILE A 27 2.77 3.97 15.87
CA ILE A 27 3.38 2.71 15.42
C ILE A 27 4.53 2.35 16.36
N SER A 28 4.47 1.18 16.97
CA SER A 28 5.54 0.68 17.84
C SER A 28 6.79 0.27 17.04
N GLU A 29 7.94 0.12 17.70
CA GLU A 29 9.16 -0.35 17.04
C GLU A 29 8.99 -1.77 16.46
N ASP A 30 8.31 -2.66 17.20
CA ASP A 30 8.03 -4.03 16.77
C ASP A 30 7.08 -4.09 15.55
N GLU A 31 6.14 -3.14 15.44
CA GLU A 31 5.27 -3.04 14.27
C GLU A 31 5.99 -2.40 13.09
N ARG A 32 6.78 -1.34 13.32
CA ARG A 32 7.64 -0.77 12.27
C ARG A 32 8.55 -1.81 11.65
N ALA A 33 9.12 -2.71 12.45
CA ALA A 33 9.99 -3.79 11.96
C ALA A 33 9.30 -4.77 10.99
N GLN A 34 7.96 -4.75 10.91
CA GLN A 34 7.18 -5.57 9.99
C GLN A 34 6.84 -4.87 8.67
N ILE A 35 7.07 -3.55 8.59
CA ILE A 35 6.92 -2.74 7.38
C ILE A 35 8.24 -2.78 6.60
N TRP A 36 8.20 -3.33 5.40
CA TRP A 36 9.38 -3.57 4.57
C TRP A 36 9.28 -2.76 3.29
N PRO A 37 9.89 -1.56 3.23
CA PRO A 37 10.07 -0.87 1.95
C PRO A 37 10.92 -1.73 1.01
N LEU A 38 10.51 -1.81 -0.25
CA LEU A 38 11.31 -2.42 -1.29
C LEU A 38 12.47 -1.48 -1.64
N SER A 39 13.61 -2.05 -2.03
CA SER A 39 14.67 -1.27 -2.69
C SER A 39 14.13 -0.74 -4.02
N GLU A 40 14.71 0.32 -4.59
CA GLU A 40 14.25 0.85 -5.88
C GLU A 40 14.23 -0.23 -6.98
N ALA A 41 15.27 -1.07 -7.02
CA ALA A 41 15.34 -2.22 -7.92
C ALA A 41 14.24 -3.26 -7.64
N GLY A 42 13.97 -3.55 -6.37
CA GLY A 42 12.88 -4.44 -5.95
C GLY A 42 11.50 -3.89 -6.33
N SER A 43 11.25 -2.61 -6.09
CA SER A 43 10.01 -1.93 -6.47
C SER A 43 9.80 -1.96 -7.98
N CYS A 44 10.85 -1.67 -8.76
CA CYS A 44 10.81 -1.73 -10.22
C CYS A 44 10.48 -3.14 -10.71
N ALA A 45 11.12 -4.16 -10.14
CA ALA A 45 10.88 -5.55 -10.51
C ALA A 45 9.46 -6.01 -10.14
N PHE A 46 8.96 -5.61 -8.97
CA PHE A 46 7.58 -5.88 -8.57
C PHE A 46 6.58 -5.22 -9.51
N TRP A 47 6.79 -3.93 -9.81
CA TRP A 47 5.92 -3.18 -10.71
C TRP A 47 5.86 -3.80 -12.10
N GLU A 48 7.01 -4.16 -12.67
CA GLU A 48 7.10 -4.82 -13.98
C GLU A 48 6.39 -6.17 -14.00
N ALA A 49 6.53 -6.96 -12.92
CA ALA A 49 5.92 -8.29 -12.83
C ALA A 49 4.41 -8.26 -12.60
N HIS A 50 3.89 -7.26 -11.88
CA HIS A 50 2.52 -7.28 -11.37
C HIS A 50 1.63 -6.14 -11.86
N VAL A 51 2.21 -5.02 -12.28
CA VAL A 51 1.47 -3.79 -12.61
C VAL A 51 1.59 -3.51 -14.10
N SER A 52 2.77 -3.09 -14.57
CA SER A 52 3.01 -2.81 -15.98
C SER A 52 4.50 -2.89 -16.33
N ALA A 53 4.81 -3.49 -17.49
CA ALA A 53 6.16 -3.50 -18.05
C ALA A 53 6.49 -2.22 -18.85
N GLU A 54 5.52 -1.35 -19.11
CA GLU A 54 5.72 -0.15 -19.91
C GLU A 54 6.49 0.93 -19.13
N PRO A 55 7.65 1.43 -19.62
CA PRO A 55 8.51 2.33 -18.84
C PRO A 55 7.88 3.66 -18.45
N LEU A 56 6.93 4.16 -19.25
CA LEU A 56 6.22 5.42 -18.99
C LEU A 56 5.06 5.25 -18.02
N GLU A 57 4.56 4.03 -17.85
CA GLU A 57 3.47 3.68 -16.93
C GLU A 57 4.03 3.47 -15.53
N ARG A 58 4.68 4.49 -14.97
CA ARG A 58 5.41 4.40 -13.69
C ARG A 58 4.62 4.85 -12.46
N HIS A 59 3.41 5.33 -12.66
CA HIS A 59 2.53 5.84 -11.61
C HIS A 59 1.09 5.37 -11.88
N PRO A 60 0.27 5.07 -10.85
CA PRO A 60 -1.09 4.58 -11.06
C PRO A 60 -1.97 5.47 -11.96
N MET A 61 -1.71 6.78 -11.99
CA MET A 61 -2.42 7.72 -12.88
C MET A 61 -1.98 7.70 -14.35
N LEU A 62 -0.83 7.11 -14.64
CA LEU A 62 -0.30 6.97 -16.00
C LEU A 62 -0.72 5.65 -16.65
N LEU A 63 -1.44 4.79 -15.91
CA LEU A 63 -1.97 3.54 -16.42
C LEU A 63 -3.11 3.77 -17.42
N PRO A 64 -3.27 2.90 -18.42
CA PRO A 64 -4.31 3.04 -19.42
C PRO A 64 -5.70 2.86 -18.80
N ALA A 65 -6.73 3.44 -19.43
CA ALA A 65 -8.09 3.44 -18.88
C ALA A 65 -8.69 2.02 -18.71
N ASN A 66 -8.25 1.05 -19.50
CA ASN A 66 -8.66 -0.36 -19.44
C ASN A 66 -7.73 -1.23 -18.57
N HIS A 67 -6.87 -0.63 -17.75
CA HIS A 67 -6.01 -1.37 -16.84
C HIS A 67 -6.81 -2.15 -15.80
N TRP A 68 -6.29 -3.28 -15.32
CA TRP A 68 -6.96 -4.14 -14.32
C TRP A 68 -7.23 -3.43 -12.98
N LEU A 69 -6.56 -2.29 -12.74
CA LEU A 69 -6.78 -1.41 -11.58
C LEU A 69 -8.10 -0.61 -11.68
N ALA A 70 -8.98 -0.95 -12.63
CA ALA A 70 -10.33 -0.42 -12.72
C ALA A 70 -11.20 -0.97 -11.57
N PRO A 71 -11.85 -0.11 -10.77
CA PRO A 71 -12.59 -0.54 -9.58
C PRO A 71 -13.82 -1.37 -9.94
N THR A 72 -14.11 -2.38 -9.11
CA THR A 72 -15.30 -3.24 -9.26
C THR A 72 -16.29 -3.07 -8.11
N ILE A 73 -15.81 -2.71 -6.93
CA ILE A 73 -16.61 -2.53 -5.72
C ILE A 73 -16.23 -1.20 -5.09
N GLU A 74 -17.21 -0.31 -4.94
CA GLU A 74 -17.04 1.00 -4.29
C GLU A 74 -17.10 0.86 -2.75
N GLY A 75 -16.22 1.60 -2.08
CA GLY A 75 -16.05 1.62 -0.64
C GLY A 75 -16.41 2.96 0.00
N PRO A 76 -16.11 3.13 1.29
CA PRO A 76 -16.36 4.39 1.99
C PRO A 76 -15.41 5.49 1.51
N ASN A 77 -15.79 6.76 1.71
CA ASN A 77 -14.87 7.87 1.50
C ASN A 77 -13.81 7.92 2.62
N TRP A 78 -12.56 7.63 2.31
CA TRP A 78 -11.48 7.55 3.29
C TRP A 78 -11.06 8.92 3.86
N LEU A 79 -11.24 10.02 3.11
CA LEU A 79 -10.94 11.38 3.58
C LEU A 79 -11.89 11.85 4.68
N THR A 80 -13.12 11.32 4.70
CA THR A 80 -14.17 11.74 5.66
C THR A 80 -14.09 11.02 7.01
N GLN A 81 -13.17 10.06 7.17
CA GLN A 81 -13.06 9.31 8.42
C GLN A 81 -12.15 10.00 9.42
N ASN A 82 -12.50 9.89 10.70
CA ASN A 82 -11.63 10.36 11.77
C ASN A 82 -10.32 9.58 11.72
N ARG A 83 -9.20 10.29 11.63
CA ARG A 83 -7.85 9.70 11.56
C ARG A 83 -7.33 9.54 12.99
N GLU A 84 -7.75 8.47 13.65
CA GLU A 84 -7.14 8.03 14.91
C GLU A 84 -6.08 6.99 14.57
N THR A 85 -4.94 6.99 15.25
CA THR A 85 -3.87 6.00 15.06
C THR A 85 -3.50 5.42 16.43
N PRO A 86 -3.53 4.09 16.65
CA PRO A 86 -3.93 3.04 15.72
C PRO A 86 -5.46 2.89 15.59
N ILE A 87 -5.92 2.52 14.40
CA ILE A 87 -7.32 2.17 14.13
C ILE A 87 -7.57 0.71 14.52
N ARG A 88 -8.67 0.42 15.23
CA ARG A 88 -9.10 -0.99 15.36
C ARG A 88 -9.74 -1.42 14.03
N PRO A 89 -9.42 -2.61 13.48
CA PRO A 89 -9.92 -3.03 12.17
C PRO A 89 -11.44 -2.83 11.98
N ASP A 90 -12.24 -3.14 13.01
CA ASP A 90 -13.70 -3.02 12.98
C ASP A 90 -14.24 -1.64 13.41
N SER A 91 -13.39 -0.73 13.90
CA SER A 91 -13.82 0.59 14.40
C SER A 91 -13.86 1.67 13.31
N SER A 92 -13.36 1.39 12.10
CA SER A 92 -13.45 2.30 10.95
C SER A 92 -14.12 1.61 9.76
N LYS A 93 -14.86 2.37 8.95
CA LYS A 93 -15.48 1.77 7.75
C LYS A 93 -14.42 1.40 6.71
N VAL A 94 -13.28 2.12 6.66
CA VAL A 94 -12.15 1.76 5.79
C VAL A 94 -11.57 0.41 6.20
N GLY A 95 -11.24 0.25 7.49
CA GLY A 95 -10.64 -0.98 8.00
C GLY A 95 -11.54 -2.20 7.81
N ALA A 96 -12.84 -2.06 8.09
CA ALA A 96 -13.83 -3.10 7.85
C ALA A 96 -13.96 -3.44 6.35
N PHE A 97 -13.96 -2.42 5.47
CA PHE A 97 -14.03 -2.61 4.02
C PHE A 97 -12.81 -3.37 3.49
N LEU A 98 -11.61 -2.97 3.89
CA LEU A 98 -10.35 -3.61 3.52
C LEU A 98 -10.28 -5.05 4.05
N SER A 99 -10.59 -5.27 5.32
CA SER A 99 -10.54 -6.61 5.95
C SER A 99 -11.51 -7.58 5.27
N ASN A 100 -12.73 -7.14 4.96
CA ASN A 100 -13.73 -7.96 4.27
C ASN A 100 -13.36 -8.24 2.80
N GLY A 101 -12.71 -7.29 2.13
CA GLY A 101 -12.32 -7.40 0.74
C GLY A 101 -11.18 -8.38 0.53
N PHE A 102 -10.13 -8.26 1.35
CA PHE A 102 -8.93 -9.07 1.18
C PHE A 102 -9.14 -10.53 1.62
N ARG A 103 -10.04 -10.82 2.59
CA ARG A 103 -10.29 -12.19 3.13
C ARG A 103 -9.02 -13.03 3.37
N THR A 104 -7.89 -12.36 3.51
CA THR A 104 -6.57 -12.96 3.62
C THR A 104 -6.37 -13.50 5.01
N SER A 105 -5.45 -14.44 5.17
CA SER A 105 -4.96 -14.74 6.51
C SER A 105 -4.39 -13.45 7.13
N GLN A 106 -4.59 -13.21 8.43
CA GLN A 106 -4.17 -11.95 9.07
C GLN A 106 -2.67 -11.66 8.86
N SER A 107 -1.87 -12.70 8.66
CA SER A 107 -0.41 -12.65 8.42
C SER A 107 0.00 -12.49 6.95
N GLU A 108 -0.94 -12.50 6.01
CA GLU A 108 -0.62 -12.37 4.58
C GLU A 108 -0.06 -10.99 4.29
N ARG A 109 1.03 -10.94 3.51
CA ARG A 109 1.69 -9.69 3.17
C ARG A 109 1.02 -9.06 1.97
N VAL A 110 0.63 -7.80 2.13
CA VAL A 110 0.16 -6.94 1.05
C VAL A 110 1.24 -5.95 0.67
N TYR A 111 1.12 -5.42 -0.54
CA TYR A 111 2.02 -4.42 -1.09
C TYR A 111 1.25 -3.13 -1.27
N PHE A 112 1.68 -2.10 -0.54
CA PHE A 112 1.25 -0.72 -0.72
C PHE A 112 2.12 -0.07 -1.78
N VAL A 113 1.52 0.23 -2.92
CA VAL A 113 2.17 0.70 -4.14
C VAL A 113 1.79 2.16 -4.35
N LEU A 114 2.79 3.04 -4.26
CA LEU A 114 2.65 4.47 -4.55
C LEU A 114 2.97 4.74 -6.03
N MET A 115 4.13 4.25 -6.45
CA MET A 115 4.66 4.36 -7.80
C MET A 115 5.68 3.25 -8.04
N ARG A 116 6.17 3.13 -9.28
CA ARG A 116 7.11 2.08 -9.70
C ARG A 116 8.32 1.96 -8.78
N GLU A 117 8.83 3.06 -8.27
CA GLU A 117 10.04 3.10 -7.44
C GLU A 117 9.73 2.98 -5.94
N HIS A 118 8.49 3.22 -5.50
CA HIS A 118 8.12 3.27 -4.09
C HIS A 118 7.00 2.29 -3.75
N ILE A 119 7.41 1.15 -3.18
CA ILE A 119 6.53 0.06 -2.76
C ILE A 119 6.91 -0.38 -1.36
N TYR A 120 5.90 -0.61 -0.53
CA TYR A 120 6.05 -1.09 0.83
C TYR A 120 5.30 -2.39 0.97
N SER A 121 5.92 -3.38 1.59
CA SER A 121 5.23 -4.60 1.99
C SER A 121 4.92 -4.54 3.48
N ALA A 122 3.74 -4.99 3.89
CA ALA A 122 3.38 -5.13 5.30
C ALA A 122 2.34 -6.24 5.48
N PRO A 123 2.22 -6.83 6.68
CA PRO A 123 1.07 -7.65 7.03
C PRO A 123 -0.24 -6.87 6.82
N MET A 124 -1.26 -7.55 6.30
CA MET A 124 -2.55 -6.90 6.00
C MET A 124 -3.20 -6.30 7.27
N ASP A 125 -3.11 -7.01 8.40
CA ASP A 125 -3.66 -6.54 9.67
C ASP A 125 -2.99 -5.24 10.15
N LEU A 126 -1.68 -5.12 9.95
CA LEU A 126 -0.90 -3.91 10.26
C LEU A 126 -1.33 -2.77 9.34
N PHE A 127 -1.42 -3.01 8.03
CA PHE A 127 -1.90 -1.97 7.11
C PHE A 127 -3.30 -1.48 7.50
N VAL A 128 -4.23 -2.37 7.84
CA VAL A 128 -5.58 -1.98 8.25
C VAL A 128 -5.59 -1.07 9.49
N ARG A 129 -4.67 -1.28 10.45
CA ARG A 129 -4.56 -0.43 11.64
C ARG A 129 -3.94 0.94 11.36
N TYR A 130 -3.06 1.01 10.37
CA TYR A 130 -2.18 2.17 10.12
C TYR A 130 -2.32 2.75 8.71
N TRP A 131 -3.38 2.41 7.96
CA TRP A 131 -3.59 2.91 6.59
C TRP A 131 -3.49 4.43 6.46
N PRO A 132 -3.89 5.28 7.44
CA PRO A 132 -3.73 6.72 7.30
C PRO A 132 -2.26 7.11 7.17
N ASP A 133 -1.37 6.46 7.93
CA ASP A 133 0.05 6.78 7.96
C ASP A 133 0.73 6.35 6.66
N PHE A 134 0.32 5.21 6.08
CA PHE A 134 0.76 4.82 4.73
C PHE A 134 0.34 5.83 3.66
N LEU A 135 -0.88 6.38 3.75
CA LEU A 135 -1.35 7.41 2.82
C LEU A 135 -0.67 8.77 3.00
N LEU A 136 0.12 9.00 4.07
CA LEU A 136 0.94 10.20 4.19
C LEU A 136 2.22 10.13 3.35
N LEU A 137 2.61 8.94 2.87
CA LEU A 137 3.80 8.74 2.04
C LEU A 137 3.64 9.24 0.59
N GLY A 138 2.41 9.45 0.13
CA GLY A 138 2.14 9.90 -1.22
C GLY A 138 0.77 10.55 -1.35
N ASP A 139 0.64 11.39 -2.36
CA ASP A 139 -0.49 12.29 -2.55
C ASP A 139 -1.54 11.77 -3.54
N GLU A 140 -1.22 10.79 -4.38
CA GLU A 140 -2.10 10.43 -5.52
C GLU A 140 -2.22 8.91 -5.80
N ASN A 141 -3.46 8.40 -5.80
CA ASN A 141 -3.86 7.10 -6.39
C ASN A 141 -3.08 5.84 -5.96
N ALA A 142 -2.52 5.83 -4.76
CA ALA A 142 -1.91 4.65 -4.18
C ALA A 142 -2.87 3.45 -4.16
N PHE A 143 -2.33 2.25 -4.23
CA PHE A 143 -3.13 1.03 -4.12
C PHE A 143 -2.44 -0.03 -3.27
N LEU A 144 -3.26 -0.84 -2.62
CA LEU A 144 -2.85 -2.11 -2.04
C LEU A 144 -3.03 -3.21 -3.06
N TYR A 145 -2.11 -4.16 -3.08
CA TYR A 145 -2.22 -5.37 -3.87
C TYR A 145 -1.73 -6.59 -3.09
N CYS A 146 -2.47 -7.69 -3.17
CA CYS A 146 -2.02 -9.00 -2.73
C CYS A 146 -1.82 -9.89 -3.97
N PRO A 147 -0.57 -10.24 -4.33
CA PRO A 147 -0.29 -11.13 -5.45
C PRO A 147 -0.93 -12.52 -5.31
N ASP A 148 -0.94 -13.09 -4.11
CA ASP A 148 -1.40 -14.47 -3.86
C ASP A 148 -2.91 -14.63 -4.10
N SER A 149 -3.70 -13.66 -3.63
CA SER A 149 -5.16 -13.65 -3.80
C SER A 149 -5.64 -12.82 -4.99
N LYS A 150 -4.71 -12.15 -5.68
CA LYS A 150 -4.97 -11.20 -6.77
C LYS A 150 -5.98 -10.09 -6.41
N VAL A 151 -6.10 -9.75 -5.13
CA VAL A 151 -7.00 -8.68 -4.65
C VAL A 151 -6.26 -7.35 -4.64
N PHE A 152 -6.93 -6.27 -5.02
CA PHE A 152 -6.41 -4.91 -4.83
C PHE A 152 -7.43 -3.98 -4.18
N ALA A 153 -6.94 -2.97 -3.46
CA ALA A 153 -7.71 -1.79 -3.06
C ALA A 153 -7.05 -0.52 -3.58
N ARG A 154 -7.82 0.39 -4.17
CA ARG A 154 -7.31 1.67 -4.67
C ARG A 154 -7.81 2.84 -3.83
N PHE A 155 -6.90 3.73 -3.47
CA PHE A 155 -7.17 4.98 -2.76
C PHE A 155 -7.09 6.14 -3.73
N GLY A 156 -8.24 6.61 -4.19
CA GLY A 156 -8.36 7.76 -5.08
C GLY A 156 -8.08 9.09 -4.37
N PRO A 157 -7.62 10.12 -5.11
CA PRO A 157 -7.19 11.41 -4.55
C PRO A 157 -8.33 12.20 -3.93
N ASN A 158 -9.58 11.93 -4.32
CA ASN A 158 -10.76 12.61 -3.78
C ASN A 158 -11.49 11.76 -2.71
N GLY A 159 -10.77 10.83 -2.08
CA GLY A 159 -11.30 10.02 -0.99
C GLY A 159 -11.98 8.73 -1.44
N GLN A 160 -12.07 8.43 -2.73
CA GLN A 160 -12.64 7.17 -3.20
C GLN A 160 -11.79 6.00 -2.70
N LEU A 161 -12.42 5.02 -2.08
CA LEU A 161 -11.81 3.72 -1.81
C LEU A 161 -12.57 2.69 -2.62
N SER A 162 -11.85 1.79 -3.28
CA SER A 162 -12.47 0.75 -4.10
C SER A 162 -11.68 -0.54 -4.04
N LEU A 163 -12.34 -1.66 -4.34
CA LEU A 163 -11.74 -2.99 -4.41
C LEU A 163 -11.91 -3.60 -5.80
N GLY A 164 -11.02 -4.55 -6.12
CA GLY A 164 -11.18 -5.42 -7.27
C GLY A 164 -10.26 -6.63 -7.23
N HIS A 165 -10.37 -7.44 -8.27
CA HIS A 165 -9.59 -8.65 -8.47
C HIS A 165 -8.92 -8.60 -9.83
N VAL A 166 -7.68 -9.08 -9.91
CA VAL A 166 -7.01 -9.35 -11.18
C VAL A 166 -7.45 -10.72 -11.67
N GLU A 167 -7.94 -10.80 -12.91
CA GLU A 167 -8.30 -12.09 -13.54
C GLU A 167 -7.06 -12.97 -13.79
#